data_AF-A0A381P6Z9-F1
#
_entry.id   AF-A0A381P6Z9-F1
#
_cell.length_a   1.000
_cell.length_b   1.000
_cell.length_c   1.000
_cell.angle_alpha   90.00
_cell.angle_beta   90.00
_cell.angle_gamma   90.00
#
_symmetry.space_group_name_H-M   'P 1'
#
loop_
_entity.id
_entity.type
_entity.pdbx_description
1 polymer ?
#
loop_
_entity_poly.entity_id
_entity_poly.type
_entity_poly.pdbx_seq_one_letter_code
_entity_poly.pdbx_strand_id
1 'polypeptide(L)' 'MSNIQVTVENPEKASIVSYVTVTIATTNELPIKASGTTALGEYHDVCVKTLEGWKLQKRQFVDVFTFGD' A
#
# COMPACT_ATOMS: atom_id res chain seq x y z
N MET A 1 -4.21 1.64 -5.63
CA MET A 1 -3.92 0.30 -5.09
C MET A 1 -4.77 -0.69 -5.85
N SER A 2 -4.17 -1.77 -6.35
CA SER A 2 -4.83 -2.81 -7.14
C SER A 2 -4.22 -4.18 -6.83
N ASN A 3 -4.74 -5.24 -7.46
CA ASN A 3 -4.18 -6.61 -7.39
C ASN A 3 -3.99 -7.08 -5.94
N ILE A 4 -5.03 -6.87 -5.13
CA ILE A 4 -4.99 -7.16 -3.69
C ILE A 4 -5.15 -8.66 -3.50
N GLN A 5 -4.14 -9.29 -2.88
CA GLN A 5 -4.18 -10.67 -2.44
C GLN A 5 -4.13 -10.72 -0.92
N VAL A 6 -5.08 -11.41 -0.32
CA VAL A 6 -5.18 -11.61 1.13
C VAL A 6 -4.91 -13.07 1.46
N THR A 7 -4.02 -13.31 2.41
CA THR A 7 -3.76 -14.63 2.99
C THR A 7 -4.08 -14.58 4.48
N VAL A 8 -5.12 -15.31 4.89
CA VAL A 8 -5.48 -15.44 6.31
C VAL A 8 -4.55 -16.46 6.95
N GLU A 9 -3.71 -16.03 7.89
CA GLU A 9 -2.79 -16.92 8.61
C GLU A 9 -3.53 -17.63 9.75
N ASN A 10 -4.39 -16.90 10.46
CA ASN A 10 -5.24 -17.41 11.53
C ASN A 10 -6.41 -16.41 11.78
N PRO A 11 -7.37 -16.70 12.68
CA PRO A 11 -8.52 -15.82 12.92
C PRO A 11 -8.20 -14.40 13.36
N GLU A 12 -6.98 -14.14 13.84
CA GLU A 12 -6.54 -12.86 14.38
C GLU A 12 -5.46 -12.19 13.51
N LYS A 13 -4.95 -12.86 12.47
CA LYS A 13 -3.84 -12.36 11.66
C LYS A 13 -3.99 -12.71 10.18
N ALA A 14 -3.75 -11.72 9.33
CA ALA A 14 -3.70 -11.88 7.87
C ALA A 14 -2.52 -11.10 7.28
N SER A 15 -1.96 -11.63 6.20
CA SER A 15 -0.98 -10.94 5.37
C SER A 15 -1.62 -10.49 4.06
N ILE A 16 -1.26 -9.31 3.57
CA ILE A 16 -1.80 -8.73 2.34
C ILE A 16 -0.64 -8.30 1.44
N VAL A 17 -0.72 -8.67 0.17
CA VAL A 17 0.11 -8.09 -0.89
C VAL A 17 -0.79 -7.28 -1.81
N SER A 18 -0.39 -6.07 -2.15
CA SER A 18 -1.11 -5.21 -3.09
C SER A 18 -0.17 -4.37 -3.92
N TYR A 19 -0.54 -4.11 -5.16
CA TYR A 19 0.23 -3.26 -6.07
C TYR A 19 -0.20 -1.80 -5.91
N VAL A 20 0.77 -0.90 -5.87
CA VAL A 20 0.53 0.52 -5.61
C VAL A 20 1.29 1.42 -6.57
N THR A 21 0.59 2.47 -6.99
CA THR A 21 1.12 3.66 -7.66
C THR A 21 1.00 4.79 -6.65
N VAL A 22 2.12 5.40 -6.29
CA VAL A 22 2.19 6.47 -5.29
C VAL A 22 2.49 7.78 -6.01
N THR A 23 1.64 8.78 -5.76
CA THR A 23 1.83 10.14 -6.24
C THR A 23 1.89 11.05 -5.03
N ILE A 24 2.97 11.82 -4.90
CA ILE A 24 3.11 12.82 -3.85
C ILE A 24 2.67 14.17 -4.39
N ALA A 25 1.68 14.77 -3.74
CA ALA A 25 1.27 16.14 -3.99
C ALA A 25 2.16 17.11 -3.22
N THR A 26 2.56 18.22 -3.85
CA THR A 26 3.33 19.30 -3.22
C THR A 26 2.44 20.44 -2.70
N THR A 27 1.14 20.37 -2.97
CA THR A 27 0.13 21.35 -2.56
C THR A 27 -1.15 20.62 -2.13
N ASN A 28 -1.96 21.30 -1.31
CA ASN A 28 -3.24 20.82 -0.82
C ASN A 28 -4.44 21.42 -1.57
N GLU A 29 -4.21 22.31 -2.54
CA GLU A 29 -5.28 22.89 -3.37
C GLU A 29 -5.75 21.91 -4.44
N LEU A 30 -7.06 21.67 -4.49
CA LEU A 30 -7.69 20.72 -5.41
C LEU A 30 -8.29 21.45 -6.62
N PRO A 31 -8.19 20.89 -7.85
CA PRO A 31 -7.56 19.60 -8.17
C PRO A 31 -6.03 19.67 -8.21
N ILE A 32 -5.36 18.65 -7.65
CA ILE A 32 -3.90 18.54 -7.71
C ILE A 32 -3.48 18.02 -9.07
N LYS A 33 -2.74 18.82 -9.83
CA LYS A 33 -2.05 18.36 -11.04
C LYS A 33 -0.75 17.67 -10.64
N ALA A 34 -0.78 16.35 -10.59
CA ALA A 34 0.42 15.55 -10.35
C ALA A 34 1.36 15.57 -11.56
N SER A 35 2.65 15.77 -11.33
CA SER A 35 3.68 15.73 -12.38
C SER A 35 4.00 14.31 -12.89
N GLY A 36 3.46 13.28 -12.24
CA GLY A 36 3.71 11.88 -12.56
C GLY A 36 3.59 10.96 -11.35
N THR A 37 3.99 9.70 -11.52
CA THR A 37 4.09 8.75 -10.40
C THR A 37 5.42 8.93 -9.69
N THR A 38 5.39 9.02 -8.36
CA THR A 38 6.59 9.11 -7.52
C THR A 38 7.22 7.74 -7.27
N ALA A 39 6.41 6.71 -7.08
CA ALA A 39 6.89 5.34 -6.90
C ALA A 39 5.84 4.31 -7.37
N LEU A 40 6.30 3.17 -7.87
CA LEU A 40 5.47 1.99 -8.09
C LEU A 40 6.07 0.80 -7.36
N GLY A 41 5.22 -0.03 -6.77
CA GLY A 41 5.70 -1.20 -6.06
C GLY A 41 4.58 -1.97 -5.41
N GLU A 42 4.95 -2.73 -4.39
CA GLU A 42 4.02 -3.54 -3.60
C GLU A 42 4.00 -3.08 -2.14
N TYR A 43 2.83 -3.08 -1.53
CA TYR A 43 2.72 -3.12 -0.09
C TYR A 43 2.60 -4.57 0.37
N HIS A 44 3.50 -4.95 1.28
CA HIS A 44 3.48 -6.20 2.02
C HIS A 44 3.05 -5.85 3.45
N ASP A 45 1.78 -6.12 3.73
CA ASP A 45 1.12 -5.71 4.96
C ASP A 45 0.88 -6.91 5.87
N VAL A 46 1.04 -6.69 7.18
CA VAL A 46 0.54 -7.58 8.23
C VAL A 46 -0.61 -6.87 8.92
N CYS A 47 -1.76 -7.52 8.95
CA CYS A 47 -2.98 -7.05 9.59
C CYS A 47 -3.33 -7.93 10.78
N VAL A 48 -3.78 -7.30 11.85
CA VAL A 48 -4.28 -7.98 13.05
C VAL A 48 -5.73 -7.61 13.30
N LYS A 49 -6.51 -8.57 13.79
CA LYS A 49 -7.90 -8.34 14.18
C LYS A 49 -7.93 -7.71 15.57
N THR A 50 -8.61 -6.58 15.70
CA THR A 50 -8.89 -5.93 16.99
C THR A 50 -10.40 -5.90 17.23
N LEU A 51 -10.81 -5.41 18.40
CA LEU A 51 -12.24 -5.20 18.71
C LEU A 51 -12.92 -4.21 17.75
N GLU A 52 -12.15 -3.33 17.11
CA GLU A 52 -12.63 -2.34 16.14
C GLU A 52 -12.54 -2.83 14.68
N GLY A 53 -12.19 -4.11 14.47
CA GLY A 53 -11.96 -4.69 13.14
C GLY A 53 -10.48 -4.90 12.82
N TRP A 54 -10.18 -5.11 11.54
CA TRP A 54 -8.79 -5.34 11.10
C TRP A 54 -7.99 -4.03 11.10
N LYS A 55 -6.80 -4.04 11.69
CA LYS A 55 -5.86 -2.92 11.71
C LYS A 55 -4.53 -3.34 11.09
N LEU A 56 -3.89 -2.41 10.39
CA LEU A 56 -2.53 -2.59 9.88
C LEU A 56 -1.55 -2.60 11.05
N GLN A 57 -0.89 -3.73 11.28
CA GLN A 57 0.17 -3.88 12.28
C GLN A 57 1.53 -3.44 11.72
N LYS A 58 1.82 -3.83 10.47
CA LYS A 58 3.08 -3.53 9.79
C LYS A 58 2.84 -3.35 8.30
N ARG A 59 3.57 -2.42 7.69
CA ARG A 59 3.68 -2.27 6.23
C ARG A 59 5.13 -2.23 5.83
N GLN A 60 5.46 -2.97 4.78
CA GLN A 60 6.70 -2.83 4.04
C GLN A 60 6.37 -2.42 2.61
N PHE A 61 6.94 -1.30 2.15
CA PHE A 61 6.93 -0.96 0.73
C PHE A 61 8.11 -1.65 0.07
N VAL A 62 7.82 -2.45 -0.95
CA VAL A 62 8.81 -3.08 -1.82
C VAL A 62 8.76 -2.34 -3.14
N ASP A 63 9.83 -1.64 -3.49
CA ASP A 63 9.96 -1.06 -4.82
C ASP A 63 10.17 -2.19 -5.83
N VAL A 64 9.21 -2.38 -6.72
CA VAL A 64 9.23 -3.44 -7.75
C VAL A 64 9.51 -2.84 -9.14
N PHE A 65 9.46 -1.51 -9.25
CA PHE A 65 9.68 -0.79 -10.50
C PHE A 65 10.49 0.45 -10.21
N THR A 66 11.81 0.29 -10.18
CA THR A 66 12.69 1.42 -10.42
C THR A 66 12.46 1.84 -11.88
N PHE A 67 11.97 3.07 -12.09
CA PHE A 67 12.15 3.73 -13.37
C PHE A 67 13.67 3.94 -13.54
N GLY A 68 14.37 2.93 -14.02
CA GLY A 68 15.79 3.03 -14.32
C GLY A 68 16.00 3.98 -15.50
N ASP A 69 16.85 4.99 -15.27
CA ASP A 69 17.65 5.83 -16.17
C ASP A 69 17.09 6.17 -17.58
#